data_AF-A0A2D7F219-F1
#
_entry.id   AF-A0A2D7F219-F1
#
_cell.length_a   1.000
_cell.length_b   1.000
_cell.length_c   1.000
_cell.angle_alpha   90.00
_cell.angle_beta   90.00
_cell.angle_gamma   90.00
#
_symmetry.space_group_name_H-M   'P 1'
#
loop_
_entity.id
_entity.type
_entity.pdbx_description
1 polymer ?
#
loop_
_entity_poly.entity_id
_entity_poly.type
_entity_poly.pdbx_seq_one_letter_code
_entity_poly.pdbx_strand_id
1 'polypeptide(L)' 'MASIRETMSTISSGLKSLTELGVTLILAFVVIDVLFPNTTGVIANIGDIVAAFSSEGLVGLIALLLFLLLFKQ' A
#
# COMPACT_ATOMS: atom_id res chain seq x y z
N MET A 1 29.19 -6.34 21.07
CA MET A 1 27.81 -6.79 21.29
C MET A 1 26.93 -5.84 20.49
N ALA A 2 26.36 -6.29 19.38
CA ALA A 2 25.43 -5.45 18.62
C ALA A 2 24.30 -5.05 19.56
N SER A 3 24.09 -3.75 19.70
CA SER A 3 23.01 -3.26 20.56
C SER A 3 21.69 -3.64 19.89
N ILE A 4 20.68 -4.07 20.63
CA ILE A 4 19.34 -4.42 20.07
C ILE A 4 18.81 -3.27 19.18
N ARG A 5 19.13 -2.02 19.52
CA ARG A 5 18.82 -0.81 18.74
C ARG A 5 19.45 -0.80 17.35
N GLU A 6 20.68 -1.29 17.23
CA GLU A 6 21.45 -1.36 15.99
C GLU A 6 20.86 -2.41 15.06
N THR A 7 20.58 -3.61 15.59
CA THR A 7 19.88 -4.68 14.86
C THR A 7 18.49 -4.23 14.41
N MET A 8 17.74 -3.55 15.28
CA MET A 8 16.40 -3.05 14.95
C MET A 8 16.44 -1.94 13.90
N SER A 9 17.47 -1.09 13.92
CA SER A 9 17.69 -0.09 12.86
C SER A 9 18.01 -0.75 11.52
N THR A 10 18.87 -1.77 11.48
CA THR A 10 19.18 -2.50 10.24
C THR A 10 17.94 -3.19 9.67
N ILE A 11 17.13 -3.84 10.50
CA ILE A 11 15.88 -4.48 10.07
C ILE A 11 14.89 -3.44 9.55
N SER A 12 14.69 -2.34 10.28
CA SER A 12 13.79 -1.26 9.87
C SER A 12 14.20 -0.66 8.52
N SER A 13 15.50 -0.39 8.33
CA SER A 13 16.04 0.09 7.05
C SER A 13 15.84 -0.92 5.92
N GLY A 14 16.08 -2.21 6.17
CA GLY A 14 15.84 -3.26 5.18
C GLY A 14 14.37 -3.38 4.78
N LEU A 15 13.46 -3.33 5.76
CA LEU A 15 12.01 -3.34 5.52
C LEU A 15 11.57 -2.11 4.73
N LYS A 16 12.14 -0.93 5.02
CA LYS A 16 11.86 0.29 4.27
C LYS A 16 12.26 0.13 2.80
N SER A 17 13.49 -0.32 2.52
CA SER A 17 13.95 -0.55 1.14
C SER A 17 13.11 -1.59 0.40
N LEU A 18 12.69 -2.66 1.08
CA LEU A 18 11.81 -3.67 0.50
C LEU A 18 10.42 -3.08 0.17
N THR A 19 9.90 -2.22 1.04
CA THR A 19 8.61 -1.55 0.84
C THR A 19 8.69 -0.58 -0.34
N GLU A 20 9.76 0.21 -0.45
CA GLU A 20 10.00 1.11 -1.59
C GLU A 20 10.08 0.34 -2.92
N LEU A 21 10.77 -0.81 -2.93
CA LEU A 21 10.80 -1.70 -4.09
C LEU A 21 9.41 -2.26 -4.41
N GLY A 22 8.70 -2.74 -3.39
CA GLY A 22 7.34 -3.27 -3.56
C GLY A 22 6.38 -2.24 -4.15
N VAL A 23 6.38 -1.01 -3.65
CA VAL A 23 5.55 0.08 -4.18
C VAL A 23 5.90 0.37 -5.64
N THR A 24 7.20 0.42 -5.97
CA THR A 24 7.66 0.63 -7.36
C THR A 24 7.18 -0.49 -8.30
N LEU A 25 7.25 -1.75 -7.85
CA LEU A 25 6.77 -2.89 -8.61
C LEU A 25 5.25 -2.89 -8.77
N ILE A 26 4.49 -2.53 -7.72
CA ILE A 26 3.04 -2.39 -7.80
C ILE A 26 2.67 -1.36 -8.87
N LEU A 27 3.34 -0.20 -8.91
CA LEU A 27 3.11 0.82 -9.94
C LEU A 27 3.42 0.30 -11.34
N ALA A 28 4.52 -0.43 -11.51
CA ALA A 28 4.86 -1.05 -12.79
C ALA A 28 3.79 -2.07 -13.22
N PHE A 29 3.28 -2.88 -12.30
CA PHE A 29 2.22 -3.85 -12.56
C PHE A 29 0.87 -3.20 -12.86
N VAL A 30 0.56 -2.06 -12.26
CA VAL A 30 -0.61 -1.26 -12.65
C VAL A 30 -0.50 -0.84 -14.11
N VAL A 31 0.66 -0.34 -14.55
CA VAL A 31 0.87 0.03 -15.96
C VAL A 31 0.72 -1.18 -16.88
N ILE A 32 1.29 -2.33 -16.49
CA ILE A 32 1.15 -3.58 -17.27
C ILE A 32 -0.31 -4.02 -17.35
N ASP A 33 -1.07 -4.01 -16.25
CA ASP A 33 -2.48 -4.40 -16.25
C ASP A 33 -3.35 -3.46 -17.10
N VAL A 34 -3.00 -2.17 -17.19
CA VAL A 34 -3.70 -1.23 -18.09
C VAL A 34 -3.45 -1.58 -19.55
N LEU A 35 -2.21 -1.93 -19.93
CA LEU A 35 -1.85 -2.27 -21.30
C LEU A 35 -2.28 -3.69 -21.70
N PHE A 36 -2.27 -4.60 -20.74
CA PHE A 36 -2.59 -6.02 -20.89
C PHE A 36 -3.57 -6.43 -19.76
N PRO A 37 -4.89 -6.22 -19.97
CA PRO A 37 -5.90 -6.46 -18.95
C PRO A 37 -5.82 -7.85 -18.31
N ASN A 38 -5.91 -7.90 -16.97
CA ASN A 38 -5.92 -9.12 -16.15
C ASN A 38 -4.62 -9.94 -16.14
N THR A 39 -3.46 -9.34 -16.44
CA THR A 39 -2.18 -10.07 -16.49
C THR A 39 -1.56 -10.29 -15.10
N THR A 40 -1.59 -9.28 -14.25
CA THR A 40 -1.01 -9.29 -12.90
C THR A 40 -2.07 -9.32 -11.80
N GLY A 41 -3.28 -8.83 -12.09
CA GLY A 41 -4.41 -8.79 -11.16
C GLY A 41 -4.29 -7.70 -10.10
N VAL A 42 -3.32 -6.79 -10.22
CA VAL A 42 -3.09 -5.71 -9.27
C VAL A 42 -4.26 -4.72 -9.29
N ILE A 43 -4.82 -4.42 -10.46
CA ILE A 43 -5.97 -3.51 -10.55
C ILE A 43 -7.21 -4.10 -9.89
N ALA A 44 -7.43 -5.41 -10.01
CA ALA A 44 -8.55 -6.10 -9.35
C ALA A 44 -8.42 -6.02 -7.83
N ASN A 45 -7.24 -6.33 -7.29
CA ASN A 45 -6.97 -6.21 -5.85
C ASN A 45 -7.15 -4.78 -5.33
N ILE A 46 -6.73 -3.76 -6.10
CA ILE A 46 -6.99 -2.35 -5.75
C ILE A 46 -8.49 -2.06 -5.75
N GLY A 47 -9.22 -2.60 -6.74
CA GLY A 47 -10.68 -2.50 -6.83
C GLY A 47 -11.37 -3.06 -5.59
N ASP A 48 -10.94 -4.22 -5.09
CA ASP A 48 -11.50 -4.84 -3.88
C ASP A 48 -11.25 -4.00 -2.62
N ILE A 49 -10.06 -3.39 -2.49
CA ILE A 49 -9.75 -2.48 -1.39
C ILE A 49 -10.66 -1.25 -1.44
N VAL A 50 -10.83 -0.64 -2.62
CA VAL A 50 -11.71 0.52 -2.79
C VAL A 50 -13.18 0.12 -2.56
N ALA A 51 -13.58 -1.07 -3.01
CA ALA A 51 -14.92 -1.59 -2.83
C ALA A 51 -15.27 -1.75 -1.34
N ALA A 52 -14.32 -2.16 -0.49
CA ALA A 52 -14.50 -2.28 0.95
C ALA A 52 -14.86 -0.95 1.63
N PHE A 53 -14.41 0.19 1.09
CA PHE A 53 -14.85 1.50 1.57
C PHE A 53 -16.22 1.90 1.01
N SER A 54 -16.51 1.54 -0.24
CA SER A 54 -17.80 1.85 -0.87
C SER A 54 -18.96 1.02 -0.35
N SER A 55 -18.71 -0.22 0.09
CA SER A 55 -19.74 -1.13 0.61
C SER A 55 -20.36 -0.62 1.91
N GLU A 56 -19.58 0.11 2.70
CA GLU A 56 -20.02 0.80 3.92
C GLU A 56 -20.63 2.19 3.62
N GLY A 57 -20.69 2.60 2.35
CA GLY A 57 -21.28 3.85 1.89
C GLY A 57 -20.67 5.10 2.55
N LEU A 58 -21.53 5.89 3.21
CA LEU A 58 -21.13 7.14 3.88
C LEU A 58 -20.18 6.89 5.06
N VAL A 59 -20.29 5.75 5.74
CA VAL A 59 -19.42 5.41 6.88
C VAL A 59 -17.99 5.14 6.41
N GLY A 60 -17.82 4.40 5.30
CA GLY A 60 -16.51 4.15 4.71
C GLY A 60 -15.83 5.43 4.22
N LEU A 61 -16.59 6.37 3.64
CA LEU A 61 -16.08 7.68 3.26
C LEU A 61 -15.63 8.53 4.46
N ILE A 62 -16.38 8.51 5.57
CA ILE A 62 -15.98 9.21 6.81
C ILE A 62 -14.69 8.58 7.37
N ALA A 63 -14.60 7.25 7.38
CA ALA A 63 -13.39 6.56 7.83
C ALA A 63 -12.15 6.92 6.98
N LEU A 64 -12.30 6.97 5.65
CA LEU A 64 -11.25 7.41 4.73
C LEU A 64 -10.82 8.86 5.00
N LEU A 65 -11.78 9.76 5.21
CA LEU A 65 -11.52 11.16 5.55
C LEU A 65 -10.72 11.31 6.84
N LEU A 66 -11.10 10.58 7.90
CA LEU A 66 -10.37 10.57 9.17
C LEU A 66 -8.96 10.03 8.99
N PHE A 67 -8.78 8.95 8.23
CA PHE A 67 -7.46 8.39 7.91
C PHE A 67 -6.57 9.41 7.20
N LEU A 68 -7.09 10.08 6.16
CA LEU A 68 -6.36 11.12 5.43
C LEU A 68 -5.98 12.30 6.32
N LEU A 69 -6.86 12.74 7.21
CA LEU A 69 -6.56 13.82 8.15
C LEU A 69 -5.47 13.45 9.16
N LEU A 70 -5.39 12.18 9.55
CA LEU A 70 -4.36 11.68 10.47
C LEU A 70 -3.01 11.48 9.77
N PHE A 71 -2.99 11.06 8.50
CA PHE A 71 -1.77 10.88 7.71
C PHE A 71 -1.24 12.16 7.07
N LYS A 72 -2.07 13.20 6.93
CA LYS A 72 -1.66 14.53 6.48
C LYS A 72 -1.15 15.37 7.65
N GLN A 73 -0.25 14.80 8.46
CA GLN A 73 0.60 15.53 9.40
C GLN A 73 2.00 15.70 8.83
#